data_AF-A0A2H9PQP0-F1
#
_entry.id   AF-A0A2H9PQP0-F1
#
_cell.length_a   1.000
_cell.length_b   1.000
_cell.length_c   1.000
_cell.angle_alpha   90.00
_cell.angle_beta   90.00
_cell.angle_gamma   90.00
#
_symmetry.space_group_name_H-M   'P 1'
#
loop_
_entity.id
_entity.type
_entity.pdbx_description
1 polymer ?
#
loop_
_entity_poly.entity_id
_entity_poly.type
_entity_poly.pdbx_seq_one_letter_code
_entity_poly.pdbx_strand_id
1 'polypeptide(L)'
;MNQKQISFFKYFLLSLFILVIVALINVVLSSEIKLSFLLYTLGKLTGLIGFLFLSILIISGDLSRIFDKIFGLDKIIKFQRKFSFFTAIFVLAHPLFFMLSNGIFSDYLIPNFALMPLALGIISLYIFIIIMFCSITYKKISYHLWQYLHVFTYILFFFSLYHAFNWGSDSGNFIVRLIYGLLLTFFLIGIIYRTNYKIKQRKFKFKVLKINWETKDTFTLILKSNNPFHFKAGQFCFLRLNKENLFARHPFTISNSPNGDGELHFTIKLQGRFTKAVSELKEGEQVIVEGPFGTFYVKDNQKELVFIAGGVGITPFMSIITDQINKHNLQKITLFYSSKKKTEVIFKDRLDQIKESWFKKVYILSQEEGFEEEEKGRINKEIIAKHLILLDNCLFYICGPEGLKNRVTKELIHLGVKKSNIIIEDFFW
;
A
#
# COMPACT_ATOMS: atom_id res chain seq x y z
N MET A 1 7.39 10.27 8.71
CA MET A 1 8.41 9.98 7.67
C MET A 1 9.36 11.17 7.60
N ASN A 2 10.67 10.97 7.42
CA ASN A 2 11.59 12.11 7.31
C ASN A 2 11.35 12.78 5.94
N GLN A 3 10.96 14.04 5.90
CA GLN A 3 10.59 14.78 4.66
C GLN A 3 11.61 14.58 3.53
N LYS A 4 12.89 14.37 3.88
CA LYS A 4 14.01 14.11 2.96
C LYS A 4 13.77 12.94 1.99
N GLN A 5 13.20 11.81 2.42
CA GLN A 5 13.08 10.61 1.57
C GLN A 5 11.95 10.70 0.52
N ILE A 6 10.80 11.29 0.85
CA ILE A 6 9.76 11.61 -0.15
C ILE A 6 10.25 12.71 -1.07
N SER A 7 11.00 13.68 -0.53
CA SER A 7 11.59 14.71 -1.36
C SER A 7 12.57 14.08 -2.37
N PHE A 8 13.43 13.14 -1.95
CA PHE A 8 14.36 12.48 -2.86
C PHE A 8 13.66 11.77 -4.02
N PHE A 9 12.62 10.96 -3.73
CA PHE A 9 11.91 10.25 -4.79
C PHE A 9 11.10 11.20 -5.69
N LYS A 10 10.51 12.26 -5.13
CA LYS A 10 9.88 13.33 -5.91
C LYS A 10 10.89 14.08 -6.78
N TYR A 11 12.05 14.42 -6.24
CA TYR A 11 13.12 15.11 -6.96
C TYR A 11 13.77 14.22 -8.02
N PHE A 12 13.83 12.91 -7.80
CA PHE A 12 14.29 11.94 -8.80
C PHE A 12 13.31 11.79 -9.96
N LEU A 13 12.00 11.65 -9.68
CA LEU A 13 10.97 11.64 -10.73
C LEU A 13 10.89 13.00 -11.45
N LEU A 14 11.03 14.10 -10.70
CA LEU A 14 11.03 15.45 -11.25
C LEU A 14 12.28 15.72 -12.09
N SER A 15 13.46 15.25 -11.68
CA SER A 15 14.70 15.42 -12.46
C SER A 15 14.63 14.62 -13.76
N LEU A 16 14.14 13.38 -13.71
CA LEU A 16 13.90 12.56 -14.90
C LEU A 16 12.90 13.24 -15.85
N PHE A 17 11.82 13.81 -15.31
CA PHE A 17 10.82 14.55 -16.07
C PHE A 17 11.35 15.86 -16.67
N ILE A 18 12.16 16.61 -15.91
CA ILE A 18 12.85 17.82 -16.40
C ILE A 18 13.84 17.46 -17.51
N LEU A 19 14.60 16.37 -17.38
CA LEU A 19 15.56 15.94 -18.39
C LEU A 19 14.87 15.62 -19.73
N VAL A 20 13.69 15.00 -19.64
CA VAL A 20 12.82 14.72 -20.78
C VAL A 20 12.24 16.01 -21.38
N ILE A 21 11.78 16.96 -20.55
CA ILE A 21 11.28 18.27 -21.02
C ILE A 21 12.37 19.09 -21.69
N VAL A 22 13.59 19.09 -21.15
CA VAL A 22 14.74 19.78 -21.75
C VAL A 22 15.10 19.14 -23.10
N ALA A 23 15.03 17.80 -23.21
CA ALA A 23 15.17 17.12 -24.49
C ALA A 23 14.06 17.50 -25.49
N LEU A 24 12.80 17.61 -25.05
CA LEU A 24 11.66 18.07 -25.85
C LEU A 24 11.85 19.50 -26.35
N ILE A 25 12.25 20.41 -25.47
CA ILE A 25 12.45 21.84 -25.77
C ILE A 25 13.58 22.03 -26.78
N ASN A 26 14.69 21.30 -26.63
CA ASN A 26 15.81 21.36 -27.58
C ASN A 26 15.43 20.84 -28.97
N VAL A 27 14.53 19.86 -29.06
CA VAL A 27 13.99 19.40 -30.36
C VAL A 27 13.06 20.47 -30.96
N VAL A 28 12.16 21.05 -30.17
CA VAL A 28 11.16 22.01 -30.64
C VAL A 28 11.78 23.36 -31.06
N LEU A 29 12.85 23.80 -30.40
CA LEU A 29 13.49 25.10 -30.67
C LEU A 29 14.36 25.13 -31.95
N SER A 30 14.52 24.01 -32.67
CA SER A 30 15.58 23.87 -33.68
C SER A 30 15.17 23.97 -35.16
N SER A 31 13.91 24.28 -35.55
CA SER A 31 13.54 24.67 -36.95
C SER A 31 12.04 24.94 -37.15
N GLU A 32 11.64 25.44 -38.34
CA GLU A 32 10.25 25.40 -38.85
C GLU A 32 9.77 23.94 -39.01
N ILE A 33 9.27 23.37 -37.91
CA ILE A 33 8.95 21.95 -37.83
C ILE A 33 7.59 21.66 -38.49
N LYS A 34 7.59 20.82 -39.52
CA LYS A 34 6.36 20.19 -40.04
C LYS A 34 5.67 19.40 -38.92
N LEU A 35 4.34 19.54 -38.80
CA LEU A 35 3.54 18.87 -37.76
C LEU A 35 3.78 17.35 -37.70
N SER A 36 3.96 16.69 -38.86
CA SER A 36 4.29 15.26 -38.93
C SER A 36 5.59 14.92 -38.20
N PHE A 37 6.65 15.72 -38.36
CA PHE A 37 7.91 15.49 -37.65
C PHE A 37 7.79 15.71 -36.13
N LEU A 38 6.99 16.69 -35.71
CA LEU A 38 6.69 16.91 -34.30
C LEU A 38 5.97 15.69 -33.71
N LEU A 39 4.92 15.22 -34.37
CA LEU A 39 4.15 14.04 -33.96
C LEU A 39 5.03 12.78 -33.94
N TYR A 40 5.86 12.57 -34.96
CA TYR A 40 6.83 11.45 -34.98
C TYR A 40 7.74 11.49 -33.75
N THR A 41 8.31 12.65 -33.44
CA THR A 41 9.21 12.81 -32.29
C THR A 41 8.48 12.60 -30.97
N LEU A 42 7.26 13.13 -30.83
CA LEU A 42 6.41 12.88 -29.67
C LEU A 42 6.14 11.38 -29.50
N GLY A 43 5.84 10.66 -30.57
CA GLY A 43 5.68 9.20 -30.56
C GLY A 43 6.90 8.48 -30.01
N LYS A 44 8.10 8.84 -30.47
CA LYS A 44 9.36 8.27 -29.93
C LYS A 44 9.49 8.53 -28.42
N LEU A 45 9.29 9.77 -28.00
CA LEU A 45 9.50 10.19 -26.61
C LEU A 45 8.50 9.54 -25.67
N THR A 46 7.22 9.50 -26.02
CA THR A 46 6.21 8.84 -25.19
C THR A 46 6.43 7.34 -25.09
N GLY A 47 6.97 6.70 -26.14
CA GLY A 47 7.40 5.30 -26.10
C GLY A 47 8.52 5.06 -25.09
N LEU A 48 9.59 5.86 -25.14
CA LEU A 48 10.72 5.78 -24.21
C LEU A 48 10.30 6.01 -22.75
N ILE A 49 9.51 7.07 -22.51
CA ILE A 49 9.00 7.41 -21.17
C ILE A 49 8.06 6.31 -20.67
N GLY A 50 7.15 5.84 -21.54
CA GLY A 50 6.21 4.77 -21.23
C GLY A 50 6.92 3.48 -20.82
N PHE A 51 7.95 3.09 -21.58
CA PHE A 51 8.76 1.91 -21.26
C PHE A 51 9.53 2.05 -19.94
N LEU A 52 10.10 3.22 -19.67
CA LEU A 52 10.77 3.50 -18.40
C LEU A 52 9.80 3.45 -17.22
N PHE A 53 8.62 4.06 -17.35
CA PHE A 53 7.59 4.05 -16.30
C PHE A 53 7.06 2.63 -16.05
N LEU A 54 6.85 1.86 -17.10
CA LEU A 54 6.49 0.44 -17.00
C LEU A 54 7.55 -0.35 -16.24
N SER A 55 8.83 -0.11 -16.52
CA SER A 55 9.96 -0.74 -15.82
C SER A 55 9.93 -0.44 -14.31
N ILE A 56 9.70 0.83 -13.94
CA ILE A 56 9.59 1.27 -12.54
C ILE A 56 8.39 0.61 -11.85
N LEU A 57 7.24 0.51 -12.51
CA LEU A 57 6.06 -0.19 -11.97
C LEU A 57 6.36 -1.65 -11.67
N ILE A 58 7.02 -2.33 -12.61
CA ILE A 58 7.36 -3.74 -12.42
C ILE A 58 8.33 -3.90 -11.25
N ILE A 59 9.29 -2.99 -11.02
CA ILE A 59 10.23 -3.10 -9.89
C ILE A 59 9.58 -2.73 -8.54
N SER A 60 8.74 -1.68 -8.52
CA SER A 60 8.10 -1.14 -7.32
C SER A 60 6.89 -1.93 -6.81
N GLY A 61 6.53 -3.03 -7.49
CA GLY A 61 5.51 -4.01 -7.08
C GLY A 61 5.54 -4.44 -5.60
N ASP A 62 4.39 -4.90 -5.11
CA ASP A 62 4.03 -5.16 -3.69
C ASP A 62 4.94 -6.16 -2.95
N LEU A 63 5.74 -6.92 -3.70
CA LEU A 63 6.63 -7.96 -3.17
C LEU A 63 8.03 -7.43 -2.85
N SER A 64 8.34 -6.17 -3.14
CA SER A 64 9.62 -5.57 -2.75
C SER A 64 9.59 -5.17 -1.26
N ARG A 65 10.06 -6.07 -0.39
CA ARG A 65 10.18 -5.80 1.05
C ARG A 65 11.13 -4.64 1.36
N ILE A 66 12.07 -4.34 0.46
CA ILE A 66 12.94 -3.17 0.59
C ILE A 66 12.10 -1.91 0.64
N PHE A 67 11.17 -1.76 -0.32
CA PHE A 67 10.30 -0.60 -0.34
C PHE A 67 9.32 -0.60 0.85
N ASP A 68 8.72 -1.74 1.22
CA ASP A 68 7.77 -1.80 2.35
C ASP A 68 8.43 -1.35 3.67
N LYS A 69 9.63 -1.85 3.98
CA LYS A 69 10.36 -1.44 5.21
C LYS A 69 10.67 0.06 5.26
N ILE A 70 10.88 0.69 4.10
CA ILE A 70 11.25 2.11 4.01
C ILE A 70 10.01 3.01 3.96
N PHE A 71 9.03 2.66 3.13
CA PHE A 71 7.90 3.52 2.77
C PHE A 71 6.56 3.09 3.37
N GLY A 72 6.40 1.79 3.66
CA GLY A 72 5.12 1.16 3.97
C GLY A 72 4.40 0.65 2.72
N LEU A 73 3.84 -0.54 2.81
CA LEU A 73 3.13 -1.23 1.74
C LEU A 73 1.94 -0.43 1.18
N ASP A 74 1.20 0.25 2.05
CA ASP A 74 0.07 1.12 1.72
C ASP A 74 0.46 2.24 0.74
N LYS A 75 1.61 2.88 0.99
CA LYS A 75 2.10 3.99 0.16
C LYS A 75 2.57 3.50 -1.20
N ILE A 76 3.19 2.33 -1.25
CA ILE A 76 3.66 1.71 -2.49
C ILE A 76 2.49 1.39 -3.41
N ILE A 77 1.41 0.82 -2.86
CA ILE A 77 0.23 0.48 -3.65
C ILE A 77 -0.48 1.75 -4.16
N LYS A 78 -0.61 2.77 -3.32
CA LYS A 78 -1.13 4.07 -3.75
C LYS A 78 -0.27 4.69 -4.85
N PHE A 79 1.05 4.60 -4.73
CA PHE A 79 1.98 5.04 -5.77
C PHE A 79 1.75 4.26 -7.06
N GLN A 80 1.78 2.92 -7.03
CA GLN A 80 1.58 2.10 -8.22
C GLN A 80 0.26 2.39 -8.93
N ARG A 81 -0.85 2.53 -8.20
CA ARG A 81 -2.17 2.84 -8.79
C ARG A 81 -2.22 4.20 -9.47
N LYS A 82 -1.59 5.22 -8.88
CA LYS A 82 -1.53 6.56 -9.50
C LYS A 82 -0.54 6.58 -10.66
N PHE A 83 0.61 5.95 -10.48
CA PHE A 83 1.68 5.93 -11.46
C PHE A 83 1.32 5.11 -12.70
N SER A 84 0.57 4.01 -12.55
CA SER A 84 0.07 3.21 -13.68
C SER A 84 -0.88 3.98 -14.60
N PHE A 85 -1.68 4.90 -14.05
CA PHE A 85 -2.50 5.80 -14.85
C PHE A 85 -1.63 6.71 -15.74
N PHE A 86 -0.57 7.31 -15.19
CA PHE A 86 0.36 8.10 -15.99
C PHE A 86 1.07 7.26 -17.04
N THR A 87 1.55 6.06 -16.69
CA THR A 87 2.15 5.12 -17.66
C THR A 87 1.22 4.82 -18.82
N ALA A 88 -0.08 4.60 -18.55
CA ALA A 88 -1.06 4.32 -19.60
C ALA A 88 -1.18 5.46 -20.61
N ILE A 89 -1.15 6.72 -20.15
CA ILE A 89 -1.18 7.88 -21.05
C ILE A 89 -0.01 7.83 -22.03
N PHE A 90 1.22 7.63 -21.55
CA PHE A 90 2.41 7.60 -22.40
C PHE A 90 2.44 6.40 -23.34
N VAL A 91 2.07 5.20 -22.86
CA VAL A 91 2.05 3.98 -23.68
C VAL A 91 0.99 4.06 -24.77
N LEU A 92 -0.20 4.61 -24.49
CA LEU A 92 -1.25 4.76 -25.51
C LEU A 92 -0.98 5.92 -26.48
N ALA A 93 -0.34 6.99 -26.01
CA ALA A 93 0.06 8.11 -26.86
C ALA A 93 1.14 7.72 -27.88
N HIS A 94 2.00 6.75 -27.56
CA HIS A 94 3.08 6.28 -28.43
C HIS A 94 2.64 5.86 -29.84
N PRO A 95 1.79 4.82 -30.03
CA PRO A 95 1.31 4.44 -31.35
C PRO A 95 0.43 5.53 -31.96
N LEU A 96 -0.38 6.22 -31.15
CA LEU A 96 -1.27 7.29 -31.60
C LEU A 96 -0.51 8.41 -32.32
N PHE A 97 0.61 8.87 -31.75
CA PHE A 97 1.42 9.92 -32.37
C PHE A 97 2.07 9.48 -33.68
N PHE A 98 2.50 8.22 -33.81
CA PHE A 98 2.99 7.71 -35.10
C PHE A 98 1.88 7.60 -36.15
N MET A 99 0.69 7.14 -35.75
CA MET A 99 -0.48 7.06 -36.62
C MET A 99 -0.87 8.46 -37.14
N LEU A 100 -0.87 9.47 -36.27
CA LEU A 100 -1.13 10.87 -36.65
C LEU A 100 -0.02 11.48 -37.51
N SER A 101 1.24 11.08 -37.31
CA SER A 101 2.38 11.53 -38.12
C SER A 101 2.28 11.07 -39.56
N ASN A 102 1.93 9.79 -39.77
CA ASN A 102 2.02 9.13 -41.07
C ASN A 102 0.66 8.98 -41.79
N GLY A 103 -0.45 9.20 -41.08
CA GLY A 103 -1.81 9.10 -41.61
C GLY A 103 -2.30 7.67 -41.87
N ILE A 104 -1.47 6.65 -41.64
CA ILE A 104 -1.77 5.24 -41.87
C ILE A 104 -1.91 4.54 -40.52
N PHE A 105 -3.12 4.05 -40.23
CA PHE A 105 -3.47 3.48 -38.91
C PHE A 105 -3.21 1.97 -38.84
N SER A 106 -3.35 1.26 -39.96
CA SER A 106 -3.22 -0.21 -40.04
C SER A 106 -1.86 -0.70 -39.57
N ASP A 107 -0.80 0.02 -39.92
CA ASP A 107 0.59 -0.39 -39.70
C ASP A 107 0.95 -0.43 -38.21
N TYR A 108 0.20 0.28 -37.37
CA TYR A 108 0.45 0.41 -35.93
C TYR A 108 -0.55 -0.38 -35.06
N LEU A 109 -1.57 -0.98 -35.68
CA LEU A 109 -2.60 -1.75 -34.98
C LEU A 109 -2.65 -3.21 -35.42
N ILE A 110 -2.22 -3.56 -36.62
CA ILE A 110 -2.29 -4.94 -37.12
C ILE A 110 -0.87 -5.55 -37.08
N PRO A 111 -0.63 -6.61 -36.28
CA PRO A 111 0.67 -7.25 -36.23
C PRO A 111 1.06 -7.85 -37.59
N ASN A 112 2.13 -7.34 -38.19
CA ASN A 112 2.75 -7.94 -39.37
C ASN A 112 3.94 -8.81 -38.96
N PHE A 113 3.78 -10.14 -38.99
CA PHE A 113 4.83 -11.08 -38.54
C PHE A 113 6.08 -11.11 -39.43
N ALA A 114 6.03 -10.54 -40.66
CA ALA A 114 7.24 -10.29 -41.44
C ALA A 114 8.15 -9.22 -40.79
N LEU A 115 7.56 -8.33 -39.99
CA LEU A 115 8.23 -7.29 -39.22
C LEU A 115 8.12 -7.62 -37.72
N MET A 116 8.79 -8.69 -37.31
CA MET A 116 8.70 -9.25 -35.94
C MET A 116 8.84 -8.20 -34.81
N PRO A 117 9.80 -7.24 -34.86
CA PRO A 117 9.90 -6.20 -33.82
C PRO A 117 8.64 -5.35 -33.68
N LEU A 118 8.01 -4.96 -34.78
CA LEU A 118 6.78 -4.18 -34.78
C LEU A 118 5.59 -5.03 -34.31
N ALA A 119 5.47 -6.26 -34.81
CA ALA A 119 4.42 -7.19 -34.41
C ALA A 119 4.40 -7.43 -32.89
N LEU A 120 5.57 -7.65 -32.28
CA LEU A 120 5.69 -7.85 -30.84
C LEU A 120 5.36 -6.57 -30.03
N GLY A 121 5.65 -5.38 -30.57
CA GLY A 121 5.21 -4.11 -29.98
C GLY A 121 3.68 -3.93 -30.01
N ILE A 122 3.02 -4.34 -31.10
CA ILE A 122 1.55 -4.30 -31.20
C ILE A 122 0.91 -5.34 -30.26
N ILE A 123 1.49 -6.55 -30.18
CA ILE A 123 1.03 -7.57 -29.23
C ILE A 123 1.21 -7.09 -27.79
N SER A 124 2.30 -6.41 -27.45
CA SER A 124 2.52 -5.87 -26.11
C SER A 124 1.50 -4.78 -25.77
N LEU A 125 1.10 -3.93 -26.74
CA LEU A 125 0.01 -2.97 -26.60
C LEU A 125 -1.33 -3.66 -26.30
N TYR A 126 -1.66 -4.75 -26.98
CA TYR A 126 -2.88 -5.51 -26.68
C TYR A 126 -2.88 -6.14 -25.29
N ILE A 127 -1.76 -6.75 -24.88
CA ILE A 127 -1.59 -7.25 -23.52
C ILE A 127 -1.76 -6.10 -22.51
N PHE A 128 -1.19 -4.92 -22.80
CA PHE A 128 -1.32 -3.74 -21.94
C PHE A 128 -2.78 -3.33 -21.74
N ILE A 129 -3.54 -3.21 -22.84
CA ILE A 129 -4.95 -2.81 -22.81
C ILE A 129 -5.79 -3.82 -22.01
N ILE A 130 -5.56 -5.12 -22.20
CA ILE A 130 -6.26 -6.18 -21.44
C ILE A 130 -5.96 -6.05 -19.95
N ILE A 131 -4.68 -5.89 -19.57
CA ILE A 131 -4.27 -5.73 -18.16
C ILE A 131 -4.86 -4.46 -17.56
N MET A 132 -4.87 -3.35 -18.30
CA MET A 132 -5.45 -2.08 -17.87
C MET A 132 -6.95 -2.21 -17.62
N PHE A 133 -7.71 -2.75 -18.57
CA PHE A 133 -9.16 -2.94 -18.43
C PHE A 133 -9.51 -3.87 -17.26
N CYS A 134 -8.80 -4.99 -17.16
CA CYS A 134 -8.89 -5.94 -16.05
C CYS A 134 -8.61 -5.27 -14.69
N SER A 135 -7.61 -4.40 -14.63
CA SER A 135 -7.25 -3.67 -13.39
C SER A 135 -8.25 -2.57 -13.02
N ILE A 136 -8.90 -1.92 -13.99
CA ILE A 136 -9.99 -0.97 -13.73
C ILE A 136 -11.24 -1.69 -13.22
N THR A 137 -11.53 -2.86 -13.79
CA THR A 137 -12.72 -3.66 -13.49
C THR A 137 -12.50 -4.72 -12.40
N TYR A 138 -11.39 -4.63 -11.65
CA TYR A 138 -10.96 -5.66 -10.69
C TYR A 138 -12.01 -6.07 -9.64
N LYS A 139 -12.95 -5.18 -9.30
CA LYS A 139 -14.06 -5.48 -8.37
C LYS A 139 -15.16 -6.36 -8.97
N LYS A 140 -15.24 -6.46 -10.30
CA LYS A 140 -16.27 -7.21 -11.05
C LYS A 140 -15.79 -8.60 -11.48
N ILE A 141 -14.49 -8.88 -11.38
CA ILE A 141 -13.89 -10.16 -11.78
C ILE A 141 -13.30 -10.88 -10.57
N SER A 142 -13.05 -12.18 -10.72
CA SER A 142 -12.42 -12.94 -9.65
C SER A 142 -10.97 -12.48 -9.43
N TYR A 143 -10.53 -12.47 -8.17
CA TYR A 143 -9.15 -12.14 -7.81
C TYR A 143 -8.12 -13.02 -8.56
N HIS A 144 -8.45 -14.30 -8.76
CA HIS A 144 -7.59 -15.23 -9.49
C HIS A 144 -7.42 -14.82 -10.96
N LEU A 145 -8.53 -14.54 -11.65
CA LEU A 145 -8.48 -14.11 -13.05
C LEU A 145 -7.67 -12.80 -13.19
N TRP A 146 -7.93 -11.84 -12.30
CA TRP A 146 -7.17 -10.59 -12.27
C TRP A 146 -5.67 -10.85 -12.10
N GLN A 147 -5.29 -11.72 -11.16
CA GLN A 147 -3.90 -12.05 -10.89
C GLN A 147 -3.23 -12.76 -12.07
N TYR A 148 -3.89 -13.73 -12.71
CA TYR A 148 -3.35 -14.43 -13.89
C TYR A 148 -3.12 -13.47 -15.05
N LEU A 149 -4.10 -12.60 -15.34
CA LEU A 149 -3.96 -11.61 -16.40
C LEU A 149 -2.84 -10.61 -16.09
N HIS A 150 -2.71 -10.17 -14.84
CA HIS A 150 -1.68 -9.21 -14.45
C HIS A 150 -0.25 -9.78 -14.54
N VAL A 151 -0.06 -11.11 -14.44
CA VAL A 151 1.25 -11.75 -14.63
C VAL A 151 1.76 -11.61 -16.07
N PHE A 152 0.89 -11.39 -17.06
CA PHE A 152 1.33 -11.11 -18.43
C PHE A 152 2.10 -9.80 -18.58
N THR A 153 2.16 -8.94 -17.55
CA THR A 153 3.08 -7.79 -17.51
C THR A 153 4.53 -8.17 -17.78
N TYR A 154 4.98 -9.37 -17.39
CA TYR A 154 6.33 -9.83 -17.69
C TYR A 154 6.55 -10.11 -19.17
N ILE A 155 5.58 -10.76 -19.85
CA ILE A 155 5.65 -11.02 -21.30
C ILE A 155 5.63 -9.70 -22.07
N LEU A 156 4.71 -8.81 -21.68
CA LEU A 156 4.60 -7.46 -22.22
C LEU A 156 5.94 -6.71 -22.14
N PHE A 157 6.64 -6.78 -21.00
CA PHE A 157 7.95 -6.13 -20.84
C PHE A 157 8.98 -6.66 -21.85
N PHE A 158 9.12 -7.98 -21.99
CA PHE A 158 10.09 -8.57 -22.92
C PHE A 158 9.76 -8.28 -24.38
N PHE A 159 8.49 -8.33 -24.77
CA PHE A 159 8.05 -7.97 -26.12
C PHE A 159 8.31 -6.49 -26.41
N SER A 160 8.01 -5.61 -25.46
CA SER A 160 8.26 -4.17 -25.58
C SER A 160 9.77 -3.86 -25.65
N LEU A 161 10.59 -4.59 -24.88
CA LEU A 161 12.04 -4.46 -24.91
C LEU A 161 12.61 -4.89 -26.27
N TYR A 162 12.17 -6.04 -26.80
CA TYR A 162 12.59 -6.52 -28.11
C TYR A 162 12.19 -5.54 -29.23
N HIS A 163 10.96 -5.02 -29.17
CA HIS A 163 10.49 -3.96 -30.06
C HIS A 163 11.40 -2.73 -29.99
N ALA A 164 11.66 -2.22 -28.79
CA ALA A 164 12.46 -1.03 -28.57
C ALA A 164 13.92 -1.18 -29.05
N PHE A 165 14.51 -2.37 -28.91
CA PHE A 165 15.87 -2.68 -29.36
C PHE A 165 16.03 -2.83 -30.88
N ASN A 166 14.97 -3.20 -31.60
CA ASN A 166 15.08 -3.62 -33.00
C ASN A 166 14.26 -2.79 -34.00
N TRP A 167 13.37 -1.91 -33.55
CA TRP A 167 12.51 -1.10 -34.43
C TRP A 167 12.76 0.41 -34.36
N GLY A 168 13.10 0.95 -33.19
CA GLY A 168 13.16 2.41 -33.01
C GLY A 168 14.28 3.07 -33.83
N SER A 169 14.07 4.31 -34.30
CA SER A 169 15.11 5.08 -34.99
C SER A 169 16.39 5.24 -34.16
N ASP A 170 16.21 5.29 -32.84
CA ASP A 170 17.29 5.51 -31.87
C ASP A 170 17.85 4.16 -31.35
N SER A 171 17.35 3.03 -31.86
CA SER A 171 17.75 1.69 -31.43
C SER A 171 19.21 1.37 -31.73
N GLY A 172 19.83 2.04 -32.70
CA GLY A 172 21.27 1.93 -32.99
C GLY A 172 22.16 2.74 -32.02
N ASN A 173 21.59 3.67 -31.24
CA ASN A 173 22.35 4.54 -30.36
C ASN A 173 22.89 3.76 -29.15
N PHE A 174 24.20 3.84 -28.93
CA PHE A 174 24.88 3.13 -27.84
C PHE A 174 24.32 3.48 -26.44
N ILE A 175 24.05 4.77 -26.17
CA ILE A 175 23.53 5.23 -24.88
C ILE A 175 22.12 4.65 -24.65
N VAL A 176 21.28 4.65 -25.68
CA VAL A 176 19.91 4.09 -25.59
C VAL A 176 19.96 2.58 -25.35
N ARG A 177 20.83 1.85 -26.05
CA ARG A 177 21.05 0.41 -25.80
C ARG A 177 21.57 0.12 -24.40
N LEU A 178 22.48 0.95 -23.88
CA LEU A 178 22.98 0.84 -22.51
C LEU A 178 21.83 1.02 -21.50
N ILE A 179 20.96 2.01 -21.69
CA ILE A 179 19.78 2.23 -20.84
C ILE A 179 18.86 1.00 -20.86
N TYR A 180 18.55 0.45 -22.02
CA TYR A 180 17.72 -0.76 -22.13
C TYR A 180 18.38 -1.97 -21.46
N GLY A 181 19.70 -2.13 -21.60
CA GLY A 181 20.48 -3.16 -20.90
C GLY A 181 20.37 -3.03 -19.38
N LEU A 182 20.55 -1.82 -18.85
CA LEU A 182 20.38 -1.54 -17.42
C LEU A 182 18.96 -1.84 -16.94
N LEU A 183 17.93 -1.44 -17.69
CA LEU A 183 16.53 -1.73 -17.37
C LEU A 183 16.26 -3.24 -17.32
N LEU A 184 16.80 -4.01 -18.29
CA LEU A 184 16.73 -5.47 -18.28
C LEU A 184 17.43 -6.05 -17.05
N THR A 185 18.63 -5.57 -16.70
CA THR A 185 19.34 -6.03 -15.51
C THR A 185 18.54 -5.78 -14.24
N PHE A 186 18.01 -4.57 -14.04
CA PHE A 186 17.14 -4.26 -12.88
C PHE A 186 15.88 -5.11 -12.85
N PHE A 187 15.28 -5.37 -14.01
CA PHE A 187 14.11 -6.24 -14.14
C PHE A 187 14.42 -7.68 -13.72
N LEU A 188 15.52 -8.26 -14.22
CA LEU A 188 15.95 -9.62 -13.87
C LEU A 188 16.30 -9.72 -12.37
N ILE A 189 17.01 -8.74 -11.81
CA ILE A 189 17.27 -8.65 -10.37
C ILE A 189 15.96 -8.62 -9.59
N GLY A 190 14.98 -7.82 -10.06
CA GLY A 190 13.65 -7.74 -9.46
C GLY A 190 12.90 -9.07 -9.45
N ILE A 191 12.92 -9.81 -10.57
CA ILE A 191 12.33 -11.16 -10.66
C ILE A 191 13.03 -12.13 -9.72
N ILE A 192 14.36 -12.20 -9.75
CA ILE A 192 15.15 -13.09 -8.90
C ILE A 192 14.87 -12.81 -7.43
N TYR A 193 14.90 -11.53 -7.03
CA TYR A 193 14.58 -11.10 -5.68
C TYR A 193 13.17 -11.55 -5.25
N ARG A 194 12.16 -11.34 -6.11
CA ARG A 194 10.75 -11.71 -5.82
C ARG A 194 10.55 -13.21 -5.72
N THR A 195 11.14 -13.98 -6.63
CA THR A 195 11.05 -15.43 -6.62
C THR A 195 11.73 -15.99 -5.38
N ASN A 196 12.96 -15.55 -5.08
CA ASN A 196 13.67 -15.94 -3.86
C ASN A 196 12.90 -15.55 -2.60
N TYR A 197 12.31 -14.37 -2.58
CA TYR A 197 11.50 -13.91 -1.46
C TYR A 197 10.22 -14.74 -1.29
N LYS A 198 9.50 -15.05 -2.37
CA LYS A 198 8.30 -15.91 -2.35
C LYS A 198 8.64 -17.34 -1.88
N ILE A 199 9.80 -17.86 -2.24
CA ILE A 199 10.29 -19.17 -1.79
C ILE A 199 10.70 -19.13 -0.31
N LYS A 200 11.41 -18.08 0.12
CA LYS A 200 11.86 -17.90 1.52
C LYS A 200 10.72 -17.59 2.48
N GLN A 201 9.70 -16.85 2.04
CA GLN A 201 8.45 -16.66 2.77
C GLN A 201 7.57 -17.91 2.71
N ARG A 202 8.10 -19.06 3.15
CA ARG A 202 7.24 -20.21 3.42
C ARG A 202 6.18 -19.77 4.41
N LYS A 203 4.97 -19.54 3.87
CA LYS A 203 3.72 -19.28 4.56
C LYS A 203 3.75 -19.95 5.92
N PHE A 204 3.73 -19.15 6.98
CA PHE A 204 3.70 -19.72 8.31
C PHE A 204 2.34 -20.35 8.49
N LYS A 205 2.33 -21.66 8.68
CA LYS A 205 1.11 -22.37 9.04
C LYS A 205 0.91 -22.14 10.53
N PHE A 206 -0.17 -21.44 10.84
CA PHE A 206 -0.66 -21.31 12.19
C PHE A 206 -1.87 -22.22 12.36
N LYS A 207 -2.10 -22.67 13.59
CA LYS A 207 -3.33 -23.34 13.99
C LYS A 207 -4.18 -22.39 14.82
N VAL A 208 -5.49 -22.47 14.66
CA VAL A 208 -6.44 -21.80 15.55
C VAL A 208 -6.33 -22.40 16.93
N LEU A 209 -6.04 -21.57 17.93
CA LEU A 209 -6.17 -21.95 19.34
C LEU A 209 -7.60 -21.73 19.81
N LYS A 210 -8.13 -20.52 19.62
CA LYS A 210 -9.50 -20.17 19.99
C LYS A 210 -9.95 -18.87 19.34
N ILE A 211 -11.27 -18.63 19.42
CA ILE A 211 -11.91 -17.38 19.04
C ILE A 211 -12.65 -16.83 20.27
N ASN A 212 -12.36 -15.58 20.64
CA ASN A 212 -13.03 -14.87 21.72
C ASN A 212 -13.86 -13.72 21.15
N TRP A 213 -15.15 -13.63 21.45
CA TRP A 213 -15.97 -12.50 21.02
C TRP A 213 -15.73 -11.28 21.92
N GLU A 214 -15.35 -10.15 21.32
CA GLU A 214 -15.14 -8.88 22.02
C GLU A 214 -16.43 -8.05 22.04
N THR A 215 -17.24 -8.16 20.98
CA THR A 215 -18.55 -7.52 20.85
C THR A 215 -19.48 -8.43 20.03
N LYS A 216 -20.70 -8.01 19.71
CA LYS A 216 -21.63 -8.77 18.86
C LYS A 216 -21.12 -9.02 17.43
N ASP A 217 -20.22 -8.17 16.92
CA ASP A 217 -19.76 -8.24 15.53
C ASP A 217 -18.23 -8.25 15.38
N THR A 218 -17.50 -8.36 16.48
CA THR A 218 -16.04 -8.33 16.51
C THR A 218 -15.50 -9.42 17.43
N PHE A 219 -14.51 -10.17 16.96
CA PHE A 219 -13.90 -11.27 17.69
C PHE A 219 -12.37 -11.23 17.57
N THR A 220 -11.67 -11.77 18.56
CA THR A 220 -10.23 -11.99 18.56
C THR A 220 -9.93 -13.44 18.21
N LEU A 221 -9.33 -13.65 17.04
CA LEU A 221 -8.77 -14.92 16.57
C LEU A 221 -7.37 -15.10 17.17
N ILE A 222 -7.17 -16.18 17.92
CA ILE A 222 -5.87 -16.53 18.50
C ILE A 222 -5.27 -17.67 17.70
N LEU A 223 -4.08 -17.42 17.17
CA LEU A 223 -3.33 -18.34 16.32
C LEU A 223 -2.00 -18.71 16.98
N LYS A 224 -1.59 -19.98 16.85
CA LYS A 224 -0.27 -20.45 17.30
C LYS A 224 0.51 -21.11 16.18
N SER A 225 1.81 -20.82 16.13
CA SER A 225 2.79 -21.53 15.31
C SER A 225 3.75 -22.32 16.19
N ASN A 226 4.30 -23.40 15.63
CA ASN A 226 5.38 -24.16 16.26
C ASN A 226 6.74 -23.44 16.17
N ASN A 227 6.83 -22.42 15.30
CA ASN A 227 8.06 -21.65 15.12
C ASN A 227 7.91 -20.27 15.78
N PRO A 228 9.01 -19.68 16.29
CA PRO A 228 8.99 -18.32 16.79
C PRO A 228 8.58 -17.34 15.68
N PHE A 229 7.89 -16.28 16.06
CA PHE A 229 7.46 -15.23 15.15
C PHE A 229 7.77 -13.86 15.73
N HIS A 230 8.63 -13.10 15.06
CA HIS A 230 9.07 -11.79 15.50
C HIS A 230 8.35 -10.67 14.73
N PHE A 231 7.79 -9.71 15.47
CA PHE A 231 7.14 -8.51 14.94
C PHE A 231 7.32 -7.33 15.89
N LYS A 232 6.99 -6.12 15.42
CA LYS A 232 6.86 -4.92 16.26
C LYS A 232 5.39 -4.61 16.51
N ALA A 233 5.06 -4.15 17.71
CA ALA A 233 3.70 -3.79 18.07
C ALA A 233 3.11 -2.75 17.10
N GLY A 234 1.90 -3.02 16.59
CA GLY A 234 1.25 -2.23 15.55
C GLY A 234 1.50 -2.68 14.10
N GLN A 235 2.34 -3.70 13.87
CA GLN A 235 2.45 -4.36 12.56
C GLN A 235 1.26 -5.26 12.24
N PHE A 236 1.08 -5.58 10.97
CA PHE A 236 0.01 -6.45 10.47
C PHE A 236 0.55 -7.67 9.72
N CYS A 237 -0.30 -8.67 9.55
CA CYS A 237 -0.06 -9.83 8.68
C CYS A 237 -1.20 -9.98 7.68
N PHE A 238 -0.94 -10.65 6.57
CA PHE A 238 -2.00 -11.17 5.74
C PHE A 238 -2.41 -12.56 6.21
N LEU A 239 -3.72 -12.77 6.33
CA LEU A 239 -4.34 -14.06 6.57
C LEU A 239 -4.90 -14.63 5.26
N ARG A 240 -4.78 -15.94 5.09
CA ARG A 240 -5.35 -16.70 3.96
C ARG A 240 -5.94 -18.00 4.49
N LEU A 241 -7.10 -18.37 3.95
CA LEU A 241 -7.75 -19.64 4.26
C LEU A 241 -7.58 -20.59 3.06
N ASN A 242 -7.22 -21.84 3.34
CA ASN A 242 -7.18 -22.89 2.32
C ASN A 242 -8.55 -23.59 2.16
N LYS A 243 -9.65 -22.87 2.39
CA LYS A 243 -11.03 -23.37 2.23
C LYS A 243 -11.88 -22.37 1.45
N GLU A 244 -12.93 -22.87 0.80
CA GLU A 244 -13.98 -22.07 0.16
C GLU A 244 -13.54 -21.09 -0.94
N ASN A 245 -12.46 -21.39 -1.68
CA ASN A 245 -11.87 -20.46 -2.66
C ASN A 245 -11.42 -19.11 -2.05
N LEU A 246 -11.19 -19.04 -0.73
CA LEU A 246 -10.73 -17.84 -0.02
C LEU A 246 -9.19 -17.76 0.06
N PHE A 247 -8.53 -17.93 -1.08
CA PHE A 247 -7.07 -17.90 -1.20
C PHE A 247 -6.49 -16.46 -1.28
N ALA A 248 -7.34 -15.44 -1.37
CA ALA A 248 -6.93 -14.04 -1.35
C ALA A 248 -6.28 -13.70 0.00
N ARG A 249 -5.33 -12.77 -0.03
CA ARG A 249 -4.64 -12.27 1.16
C ARG A 249 -5.47 -11.14 1.77
N HIS A 250 -5.81 -11.24 3.05
CA HIS A 250 -6.55 -10.21 3.78
C HIS A 250 -5.73 -9.69 4.95
N PRO A 251 -5.45 -8.38 5.03
CA PRO A 251 -4.57 -7.85 6.07
C PRO A 251 -5.32 -7.63 7.38
N PHE A 252 -4.68 -8.01 8.49
CA PHE A 252 -5.15 -7.77 9.84
C PHE A 252 -3.98 -7.41 10.76
N THR A 253 -4.17 -6.36 11.55
CA THR A 253 -3.19 -5.94 12.55
C THR A 253 -3.06 -6.98 13.65
N ILE A 254 -1.82 -7.24 14.06
CA ILE A 254 -1.53 -8.07 15.22
C ILE A 254 -1.91 -7.27 16.46
N SER A 255 -2.83 -7.79 17.27
CA SER A 255 -3.46 -7.10 18.40
C SER A 255 -2.84 -7.44 19.76
N ASN A 256 -2.00 -8.48 19.84
CA ASN A 256 -1.18 -8.77 21.02
C ASN A 256 0.20 -8.10 20.93
N SER A 257 0.88 -8.03 22.08
CA SER A 257 2.28 -7.59 22.16
C SER A 257 3.24 -8.63 21.59
N PRO A 258 4.39 -8.21 21.01
CA PRO A 258 5.48 -9.11 20.67
C PRO A 258 5.96 -9.92 21.88
N ASN A 259 5.86 -11.24 21.79
CA ASN A 259 6.30 -12.20 22.81
C ASN A 259 7.31 -13.24 22.26
N GLY A 260 7.46 -13.33 20.94
CA GLY A 260 8.43 -14.21 20.28
C GLY A 260 8.06 -15.69 20.27
N ASP A 261 6.97 -16.09 20.93
CA ASP A 261 6.59 -17.49 21.16
C ASP A 261 5.73 -18.10 20.04
N GLY A 262 5.51 -17.34 18.95
CA GLY A 262 4.70 -17.77 17.82
C GLY A 262 3.18 -17.68 18.06
N GLU A 263 2.71 -16.97 19.08
CA GLU A 263 1.28 -16.67 19.28
C GLU A 263 0.90 -15.30 18.71
N LEU A 264 -0.13 -15.26 17.87
CA LEU A 264 -0.63 -14.05 17.22
C LEU A 264 -2.13 -13.90 17.42
N HIS A 265 -2.55 -12.70 17.82
CA HIS A 265 -3.95 -12.37 18.03
C HIS A 265 -4.40 -11.40 16.94
N PHE A 266 -5.52 -11.68 16.30
CA PHE A 266 -6.13 -10.81 15.30
C PHE A 266 -7.57 -10.49 15.70
N THR A 267 -7.85 -9.24 16.03
CA THR A 267 -9.22 -8.80 16.32
C THR A 267 -9.89 -8.29 15.06
N ILE A 268 -10.96 -8.97 14.66
CA ILE A 268 -11.56 -8.92 13.33
C ILE A 268 -13.03 -8.56 13.49
N LYS A 269 -13.46 -7.51 12.81
CA LYS A 269 -14.86 -7.14 12.67
C LYS A 269 -15.48 -7.88 11.48
N LEU A 270 -16.70 -8.38 11.62
CA LEU A 270 -17.45 -8.99 10.53
C LEU A 270 -17.77 -7.96 9.44
N GLN A 271 -17.14 -8.10 8.26
CA GLN A 271 -17.29 -7.16 7.15
C GLN A 271 -17.22 -7.84 5.77
N GLY A 272 -17.67 -9.09 5.67
CA GLY A 272 -17.77 -9.79 4.39
C GLY A 272 -17.54 -11.30 4.49
N ARG A 273 -17.45 -11.94 3.33
CA ARG A 273 -17.32 -13.40 3.22
C ARG A 273 -16.08 -13.93 3.93
N PHE A 274 -14.93 -13.28 3.76
CA PHE A 274 -13.69 -13.74 4.39
C PHE A 274 -13.78 -13.69 5.93
N THR A 275 -14.17 -12.55 6.50
CA THR A 275 -14.26 -12.40 7.96
C THR A 275 -15.31 -13.33 8.58
N LYS A 276 -16.40 -13.61 7.85
CA LYS A 276 -17.40 -14.59 8.25
C LYS A 276 -16.80 -16.01 8.30
N ALA A 277 -16.12 -16.43 7.23
CA ALA A 277 -15.46 -17.74 7.19
C ALA A 277 -14.37 -17.88 8.27
N VAL A 278 -13.68 -16.78 8.64
CA VAL A 278 -12.73 -16.77 9.75
C VAL A 278 -13.43 -16.94 11.10
N SER A 279 -14.61 -16.32 11.30
CA SER A 279 -15.37 -16.43 12.55
C SER A 279 -15.91 -17.85 12.83
N GLU A 280 -15.98 -18.67 11.78
CA GLU A 280 -16.49 -20.05 11.82
C GLU A 280 -15.35 -21.10 11.91
N LEU A 281 -14.09 -20.66 12.04
CA LEU A 281 -12.96 -21.58 12.21
C LEU A 281 -13.04 -22.31 13.56
N LYS A 282 -12.75 -23.62 13.52
CA LYS A 282 -12.61 -24.45 14.72
C LYS A 282 -11.17 -24.53 15.19
N GLU A 283 -10.98 -24.87 16.46
CA GLU A 283 -9.67 -25.16 17.04
C GLU A 283 -8.91 -26.20 16.18
N GLY A 284 -7.61 -25.99 16.01
CA GLY A 284 -6.74 -26.83 15.20
C GLY A 284 -6.76 -26.57 13.69
N GLU A 285 -7.76 -25.85 13.16
CA GLU A 285 -7.80 -25.48 11.74
C GLU A 285 -6.59 -24.62 11.34
N GLN A 286 -6.14 -24.78 10.10
CA GLN A 286 -4.95 -24.09 9.59
C GLN A 286 -5.29 -22.73 8.99
N VAL A 287 -4.54 -21.72 9.41
CA VAL A 287 -4.53 -20.38 8.80
C VAL A 287 -3.12 -20.10 8.29
N ILE A 288 -3.03 -19.65 7.04
CA ILE A 288 -1.77 -19.18 6.47
C ILE A 288 -1.57 -17.73 6.88
N VAL A 289 -0.44 -17.46 7.52
CA VAL A 289 -0.02 -16.11 7.93
C VAL A 289 1.20 -15.69 7.11
N GLU A 290 1.11 -14.54 6.46
CA GLU A 290 2.20 -13.91 5.72
C GLU A 290 2.54 -12.57 6.40
N GLY A 291 3.79 -12.39 6.84
CA GLY A 291 4.17 -11.18 7.58
C GLY A 291 5.50 -11.28 8.32
N PRO A 292 5.74 -10.36 9.27
CA PRO A 292 4.95 -9.14 9.49
C PRO A 292 5.17 -8.11 8.37
N PHE A 293 4.26 -7.15 8.28
CA PHE A 293 4.24 -5.99 7.37
C PHE A 293 3.89 -4.72 8.13
N GLY A 294 4.12 -3.56 7.50
CA GLY A 294 3.69 -2.27 8.04
C GLY A 294 4.76 -1.56 8.88
N THR A 295 4.58 -0.24 8.99
CA THR A 295 5.50 0.69 9.66
C THR A 295 4.83 1.48 10.80
N PHE A 296 3.62 1.10 11.18
CA PHE A 296 2.80 1.73 12.22
C PHE A 296 3.15 1.22 13.61
N TYR A 297 4.41 1.36 13.98
CA TYR A 297 4.91 1.08 15.31
C TYR A 297 5.48 2.35 15.94
N VAL A 298 5.50 2.40 17.27
CA VAL A 298 6.12 3.51 18.00
C VAL A 298 7.62 3.47 17.79
N LYS A 299 8.19 4.61 17.39
CA LYS A 299 9.64 4.78 17.34
C LYS A 299 10.10 5.31 18.69
N ASP A 300 11.29 4.93 19.12
CA ASP A 300 11.85 5.50 20.33
C ASP A 300 12.07 7.00 20.14
N ASN A 301 11.34 7.79 20.92
CA ASN A 301 11.38 9.24 20.96
C ASN A 301 10.77 9.71 22.28
N GLN A 302 11.21 10.85 22.79
CA GLN A 302 10.77 11.39 24.09
C GLN A 302 9.40 12.10 24.06
N LYS A 303 8.61 11.95 22.98
CA LYS A 303 7.30 12.61 22.85
C LYS A 303 6.21 11.79 23.51
N GLU A 304 5.17 12.48 23.99
CA GLU A 304 3.95 11.83 24.44
C GLU A 304 3.20 11.22 23.23
N LEU A 305 2.53 10.09 23.45
CA LEU A 305 1.78 9.41 22.41
C LEU A 305 0.29 9.72 22.54
N VAL A 306 -0.32 10.14 21.44
CA VAL A 306 -1.76 10.35 21.35
C VAL A 306 -2.33 9.37 20.35
N PHE A 307 -3.12 8.42 20.84
CA PHE A 307 -3.77 7.39 20.03
C PHE A 307 -5.21 7.79 19.76
N ILE A 308 -5.61 7.74 18.50
CA ILE A 308 -6.95 8.09 18.06
C ILE A 308 -7.52 6.91 17.31
N ALA A 309 -8.40 6.18 17.99
CA ALA A 309 -8.99 4.93 17.53
C ALA A 309 -10.45 5.12 17.12
N GLY A 310 -10.88 4.40 16.08
CA GLY A 310 -12.29 4.25 15.71
C GLY A 310 -12.67 2.80 15.48
N GLY A 311 -13.60 2.26 16.26
CA GLY A 311 -14.00 0.85 16.21
C GLY A 311 -12.82 -0.11 16.24
N VAL A 312 -12.77 -1.08 15.32
CA VAL A 312 -11.68 -2.07 15.22
C VAL A 312 -10.28 -1.47 14.95
N GLY A 313 -10.21 -0.16 14.62
CA GLY A 313 -8.96 0.59 14.56
C GLY A 313 -8.21 0.68 15.90
N ILE A 314 -8.79 0.21 17.02
CA ILE A 314 -8.10 0.07 18.31
C ILE A 314 -6.98 -0.97 18.32
N THR A 315 -7.02 -1.94 17.38
CA THR A 315 -6.10 -3.09 17.35
C THR A 315 -4.61 -2.79 17.38
N PRO A 316 -4.04 -1.87 16.56
CA PRO A 316 -2.63 -1.51 16.69
C PRO A 316 -2.30 -0.92 18.05
N PHE A 317 -3.20 -0.11 18.62
CA PHE A 317 -2.97 0.55 19.90
C PHE A 317 -2.99 -0.44 21.04
N MET A 318 -3.88 -1.45 21.03
CA MET A 318 -3.87 -2.49 22.05
C MET A 318 -2.55 -3.28 22.04
N SER A 319 -2.02 -3.59 20.85
CA SER A 319 -0.71 -4.22 20.70
C SER A 319 0.41 -3.36 21.29
N ILE A 320 0.42 -2.05 20.98
CA ILE A 320 1.43 -1.09 21.45
C ILE A 320 1.35 -0.88 22.97
N ILE A 321 0.15 -0.66 23.52
CA ILE A 321 -0.07 -0.47 24.96
C ILE A 321 0.40 -1.70 25.74
N THR A 322 0.02 -2.89 25.28
CA THR A 322 0.45 -4.15 25.92
C THR A 322 1.97 -4.33 25.84
N ASP A 323 2.60 -3.98 24.71
CA ASP A 323 4.05 -4.05 24.54
C ASP A 323 4.80 -3.08 25.48
N GLN A 324 4.26 -1.87 25.70
CA GLN A 324 4.84 -0.92 26.65
C GLN A 324 4.75 -1.40 28.10
N ILE A 325 3.60 -1.97 28.49
CA ILE A 325 3.41 -2.60 29.80
C ILE A 325 4.47 -3.69 30.01
N ASN A 326 4.59 -4.62 29.06
CA ASN A 326 5.50 -5.76 29.17
C ASN A 326 6.99 -5.36 29.21
N LYS A 327 7.36 -4.25 28.56
CA LYS A 327 8.74 -3.74 28.52
C LYS A 327 9.05 -2.76 29.65
N HIS A 328 8.07 -2.41 30.48
CA HIS A 328 8.18 -1.30 31.43
C HIS A 328 8.64 0.02 30.78
N ASN A 329 8.31 0.23 29.50
CA ASN A 329 8.65 1.44 28.75
C ASN A 329 7.44 2.39 28.74
N LEU A 330 7.24 3.05 29.89
CA LEU A 330 6.00 3.74 30.25
C LEU A 330 5.97 5.18 29.71
N GLN A 331 6.10 5.33 28.39
CA GLN A 331 5.85 6.61 27.74
C GLN A 331 4.41 7.05 28.03
N LYS A 332 4.20 8.35 28.23
CA LYS A 332 2.85 8.86 28.49
C LYS A 332 1.96 8.71 27.25
N ILE A 333 0.82 8.05 27.42
CA ILE A 333 -0.17 7.73 26.38
C ILE A 333 -1.51 8.38 26.73
N THR A 334 -2.11 9.06 25.75
CA THR A 334 -3.53 9.41 25.78
C THR A 334 -4.25 8.71 24.62
N LEU A 335 -5.23 7.86 24.94
CA LEU A 335 -6.09 7.16 23.99
C LEU A 335 -7.45 7.85 23.89
N PHE A 336 -7.77 8.42 22.73
CA PHE A 336 -9.12 8.80 22.33
C PHE A 336 -9.75 7.67 21.53
N TYR A 337 -10.76 7.02 22.07
CA TYR A 337 -11.38 5.86 21.44
C TYR A 337 -12.85 6.12 21.10
N SER A 338 -13.14 6.24 19.80
CA SER A 338 -14.48 6.46 19.29
C SER A 338 -15.20 5.17 18.92
N SER A 339 -16.40 5.01 19.47
CA SER A 339 -17.37 3.95 19.16
C SER A 339 -18.77 4.54 18.95
N LYS A 340 -19.71 3.76 18.43
CA LYS A 340 -21.11 4.23 18.34
C LYS A 340 -21.79 4.17 19.70
N LYS A 341 -21.62 3.03 20.38
CA LYS A 341 -22.31 2.64 21.61
C LYS A 341 -21.34 2.01 22.60
N LYS A 342 -21.70 1.97 23.88
CA LYS A 342 -20.88 1.32 24.93
C LYS A 342 -20.61 -0.15 24.63
N THR A 343 -21.62 -0.86 24.11
CA THR A 343 -21.54 -2.28 23.74
C THR A 343 -20.61 -2.56 22.54
N GLU A 344 -20.15 -1.52 21.84
CA GLU A 344 -19.24 -1.64 20.70
C GLU A 344 -17.78 -1.28 21.07
N VAL A 345 -17.49 -0.99 22.34
CA VAL A 345 -16.12 -0.70 22.81
C VAL A 345 -15.35 -2.02 22.93
N ILE A 346 -14.58 -2.34 21.89
CA ILE A 346 -13.68 -3.51 21.86
C ILE A 346 -12.59 -3.35 22.93
N PHE A 347 -12.24 -4.44 23.64
CA PHE A 347 -11.25 -4.47 24.74
C PHE A 347 -11.57 -3.61 25.97
N LYS A 348 -12.84 -3.21 26.18
CA LYS A 348 -13.23 -2.31 27.28
C LYS A 348 -12.67 -2.76 28.63
N ASP A 349 -12.89 -4.00 29.03
CA ASP A 349 -12.46 -4.50 30.35
C ASP A 349 -10.94 -4.44 30.51
N ARG A 350 -10.18 -4.78 29.45
CA ARG A 350 -8.71 -4.71 29.45
C ARG A 350 -8.21 -3.27 29.57
N LEU A 351 -8.86 -2.33 28.89
CA LEU A 351 -8.51 -0.90 28.96
C LEU A 351 -8.86 -0.28 30.32
N ASP A 352 -9.99 -0.70 30.91
CA ASP A 352 -10.47 -0.23 32.21
C ASP A 352 -9.60 -0.71 33.37
N GLN A 353 -8.99 -1.88 33.24
CA GLN A 353 -8.03 -2.42 34.20
C GLN A 353 -6.71 -1.63 34.27
N ILE A 354 -6.36 -0.86 33.23
CA ILE A 354 -5.16 -0.02 33.23
C ILE A 354 -5.47 1.27 34.01
N LYS A 355 -4.98 1.33 35.26
CA LYS A 355 -5.15 2.47 36.19
C LYS A 355 -3.85 3.26 36.42
N GLU A 356 -2.89 3.11 35.50
CA GLU A 356 -1.57 3.68 35.61
C GLU A 356 -1.54 5.17 35.23
N SER A 357 -0.72 5.97 35.93
CA SER A 357 -0.64 7.43 35.69
C SER A 357 -0.09 7.81 34.32
N TRP A 358 0.65 6.92 33.66
CA TRP A 358 1.16 7.12 32.30
C TRP A 358 0.10 6.88 31.22
N PHE A 359 -1.03 6.26 31.53
CA PHE A 359 -2.07 5.90 30.57
C PHE A 359 -3.39 6.61 30.86
N LYS A 360 -3.79 7.53 29.98
CA LYS A 360 -5.10 8.17 29.98
C LYS A 360 -5.95 7.62 28.84
N LYS A 361 -7.19 7.23 29.12
CA LYS A 361 -8.18 6.84 28.11
C LYS A 361 -9.37 7.79 28.16
N VAL A 362 -9.93 8.08 26.99
CA VAL A 362 -11.13 8.90 26.79
C VAL A 362 -12.01 8.15 25.81
N TYR A 363 -13.16 7.66 26.27
CA TYR A 363 -14.14 7.03 25.39
C TYR A 363 -15.05 8.10 24.79
N ILE A 364 -15.30 8.01 23.48
CA ILE A 364 -16.14 8.97 22.74
C ILE A 364 -17.27 8.20 22.03
N LEU A 365 -18.50 8.38 22.48
CA LEU A 365 -19.67 7.68 21.95
C LEU A 365 -20.47 8.57 21.01
N SER A 366 -20.63 8.12 19.77
CA SER A 366 -21.29 8.94 18.74
C SER A 366 -22.80 8.81 18.67
N GLN A 367 -23.40 7.81 19.33
CA GLN A 367 -24.85 7.54 19.31
C GLN A 367 -25.48 7.35 20.69
N GLU A 368 -24.69 7.41 21.76
CA GLU A 368 -25.16 7.23 23.13
C GLU A 368 -24.57 8.32 24.02
N GLU A 369 -25.26 8.61 25.11
CA GLU A 369 -24.69 9.34 26.23
C GLU A 369 -24.04 8.36 27.20
N GLY A 370 -22.97 8.82 27.83
CA GLY A 370 -22.22 8.08 28.82
C GLY A 370 -22.14 8.82 30.15
N PHE A 371 -22.28 8.08 31.25
CA PHE A 371 -21.86 8.48 32.59
C PHE A 371 -20.36 8.89 32.64
N GLU A 372 -19.94 9.46 33.78
CA GLU A 372 -18.62 10.07 34.08
C GLU A 372 -17.42 9.52 33.28
N GLU A 373 -16.57 10.43 32.80
CA GLU A 373 -15.34 10.19 32.00
C GLU A 373 -15.54 9.86 30.50
N GLU A 374 -16.76 9.87 29.98
CA GLU A 374 -17.06 9.68 28.56
C GLU A 374 -17.45 11.00 27.85
N GLU A 375 -17.06 11.16 26.58
CA GLU A 375 -17.42 12.29 25.73
C GLU A 375 -18.51 11.93 24.72
N LYS A 376 -19.45 12.84 24.47
CA LYS A 376 -20.53 12.64 23.49
C LYS A 376 -20.13 13.14 22.11
N GLY A 377 -20.54 12.41 21.08
CA GLY A 377 -20.50 12.84 19.69
C GLY A 377 -19.28 12.30 18.95
N ARG A 378 -18.62 13.16 18.20
CA ARG A 378 -17.52 12.77 17.33
C ARG A 378 -16.26 13.53 17.74
N ILE A 379 -15.12 12.84 17.71
CA ILE A 379 -13.81 13.46 17.99
C ILE A 379 -13.65 14.73 17.15
N ASN A 380 -13.46 15.85 17.84
CA ASN A 380 -13.28 17.21 17.33
C ASN A 380 -12.16 17.92 18.11
N LYS A 381 -11.82 19.14 17.71
CA LYS A 381 -10.78 19.94 18.36
C LYS A 381 -11.10 20.25 19.83
N GLU A 382 -12.38 20.45 20.16
CA GLU A 382 -12.82 20.80 21.52
C GLU A 382 -12.52 19.65 22.50
N ILE A 383 -12.88 18.41 22.13
CA ILE A 383 -12.56 17.22 22.93
C ILE A 383 -11.05 17.03 23.04
N ILE A 384 -10.30 17.20 21.94
CA ILE A 384 -8.84 17.02 21.96
C ILE A 384 -8.19 18.05 22.91
N ALA A 385 -8.57 19.32 22.80
CA ALA A 385 -8.05 20.40 23.63
C ALA A 385 -8.46 20.28 25.11
N LYS A 386 -9.64 19.72 25.40
CA LYS A 386 -10.08 19.45 26.78
C LYS A 386 -9.17 18.43 27.49
N HIS A 387 -8.65 17.44 26.77
CA HIS A 387 -7.89 16.34 27.38
C HIS A 387 -6.37 16.42 27.17
N LEU A 388 -5.88 17.29 26.29
CA LEU A 388 -4.45 17.52 26.02
C LEU A 388 -4.08 18.99 26.20
N ILE A 389 -3.10 19.24 27.07
CA ILE A 389 -2.65 20.59 27.43
C ILE A 389 -1.55 21.08 26.46
N LEU A 390 -0.65 20.20 26.01
CA LEU A 390 0.51 20.53 25.17
C LEU A 390 0.56 19.65 23.93
N LEU A 391 0.29 20.22 22.74
CA LEU A 391 0.24 19.47 21.48
C LEU A 391 1.60 19.35 20.76
N ASP A 392 2.52 20.26 21.03
CA ASP A 392 3.80 20.37 20.30
C ASP A 392 4.77 19.20 20.59
N ASN A 393 4.67 18.62 21.78
CA ASN A 393 5.46 17.46 22.20
C ASN A 393 4.69 16.13 22.10
N CYS A 394 3.69 16.05 21.22
CA CYS A 394 2.93 14.84 20.97
C CYS A 394 3.21 14.22 19.59
N LEU A 395 3.09 12.90 19.51
CA LEU A 395 2.90 12.17 18.26
C LEU A 395 1.50 11.59 18.21
N PHE A 396 0.77 11.96 17.18
CA PHE A 396 -0.61 11.54 16.97
C PHE A 396 -0.63 10.34 16.04
N TYR A 397 -1.10 9.20 16.55
CA TYR A 397 -1.34 8.01 15.75
C TYR A 397 -2.84 7.82 15.56
N ILE A 398 -3.29 7.70 14.32
CA ILE A 398 -4.72 7.65 13.97
C ILE A 398 -5.02 6.35 13.22
N CYS A 399 -5.98 5.58 13.71
CA CYS A 399 -6.43 4.36 13.07
C CYS A 399 -7.96 4.21 13.20
N GLY A 400 -8.65 4.04 12.07
CA GLY A 400 -10.12 3.93 12.05
C GLY A 400 -10.72 4.26 10.68
N PRO A 401 -12.05 4.43 10.62
CA PRO A 401 -12.77 4.74 9.37
C PRO A 401 -12.25 6.03 8.70
N GLU A 402 -12.30 6.08 7.36
CA GLU A 402 -11.80 7.21 6.57
C GLU A 402 -12.37 8.57 7.00
N GLY A 403 -13.67 8.62 7.33
CA GLY A 403 -14.31 9.83 7.83
C GLY A 403 -13.75 10.33 9.17
N LEU A 404 -13.33 9.42 10.07
CA LEU A 404 -12.66 9.79 11.33
C LEU A 404 -11.25 10.30 11.03
N LYS A 405 -10.47 9.56 10.23
CA LYS A 405 -9.09 9.92 9.90
C LYS A 405 -9.02 11.30 9.25
N ASN A 406 -9.86 11.56 8.25
CA ASN A 406 -9.89 12.83 7.53
C ASN A 406 -10.31 14.00 8.42
N ARG A 407 -11.35 13.83 9.26
CA ARG A 407 -11.80 14.87 10.18
C ARG A 407 -10.71 15.21 11.20
N VAL A 408 -10.23 14.21 11.93
CA VAL A 408 -9.26 14.44 13.02
C VAL A 408 -7.95 15.00 12.48
N THR A 409 -7.49 14.56 11.31
CA THR A 409 -6.29 15.14 10.68
C THR A 409 -6.46 16.64 10.41
N LYS A 410 -7.64 17.07 9.94
CA LYS A 410 -7.94 18.50 9.73
C LYS A 410 -7.96 19.27 11.05
N GLU A 411 -8.63 18.73 12.07
CA GLU A 411 -8.71 19.36 13.39
C GLU A 411 -7.32 19.52 14.03
N LEU A 412 -6.46 18.49 13.95
CA LEU A 412 -5.09 18.56 14.47
C LEU A 412 -4.26 19.63 13.74
N ILE A 413 -4.40 19.74 12.42
CA ILE A 413 -3.71 20.79 11.64
C ILE A 413 -4.22 22.17 12.04
N HIS A 414 -5.53 22.35 12.26
CA HIS A 414 -6.10 23.61 12.75
C HIS A 414 -5.60 23.97 14.16
N LEU A 415 -5.32 22.96 14.99
CA LEU A 415 -4.70 23.12 16.30
C LEU A 415 -3.17 23.34 16.23
N GLY A 416 -2.59 23.51 15.05
CA GLY A 416 -1.16 23.80 14.87
C GLY A 416 -0.25 22.56 14.85
N VAL A 417 -0.80 21.35 14.91
CA VAL A 417 0.01 20.12 14.89
C VAL A 417 0.68 19.97 13.54
N LYS A 418 2.02 19.89 13.56
CA LYS A 418 2.83 19.65 12.37
C LYS A 418 2.42 18.31 11.73
N LYS A 419 2.19 18.31 10.42
CA LYS A 419 1.85 17.09 9.65
C LYS A 419 2.84 15.94 9.84
N SER A 420 4.11 16.24 10.15
CA SER A 420 5.13 15.23 10.45
C SER A 420 4.89 14.46 11.75
N ASN A 421 4.13 15.03 12.69
CA ASN A 421 3.75 14.43 13.97
C ASN A 421 2.42 13.67 13.88
N ILE A 422 1.78 13.63 12.70
CA ILE A 422 0.54 12.89 12.47
C ILE A 422 0.87 11.63 11.66
N ILE A 423 0.69 10.47 12.28
CA ILE A 423 0.90 9.15 11.71
C ILE A 423 -0.47 8.50 11.55
N ILE A 424 -0.80 8.10 10.33
CA ILE A 424 -2.13 7.56 10.01
C ILE A 424 -1.96 6.15 9.47
N GLU A 425 -2.74 5.21 9.99
CA GLU A 425 -2.80 3.86 9.44
C GLU A 425 -3.87 3.76 8.34
N ASP A 426 -3.45 3.18 7.23
CA ASP A 426 -4.14 3.23 5.96
C ASP A 426 -4.44 1.81 5.45
N PHE A 427 -5.52 1.21 5.96
CA PHE A 427 -6.05 -0.06 5.42
C PHE A 427 -6.85 0.20 4.13
N PHE A 428 -6.17 0.19 2.98
CA PHE A 428 -6.78 0.26 1.64
C PHE A 428 -6.65 -1.09 0.95
N TRP A 429 -7.51 -2.06 1.31
CA TRP A 429 -7.40 -3.43 0.82
C TRP A 429 -8.72 -3.97 0.34
#